data_AF-A0A842YNB0-F1
#
_entry.id   AF-A0A842YNB0-F1
#
_cell.length_a   1.000
_cell.length_b   1.000
_cell.length_c   1.000
_cell.angle_alpha   90.00
_cell.angle_beta   90.00
_cell.angle_gamma   90.00
#
_symmetry.space_group_name_H-M   'P 1'
#
loop_
_entity.id
_entity.type
_entity.pdbx_description
1 polymer ?
#
loop_
_entity_poly.entity_id
_entity_poly.type
_entity_poly.pdbx_seq_one_letter_code
_entity_poly.pdbx_strand_id
1 'polypeptide(L)'
;MPKHIVSGLKYIAAVNLTKQGHSQREIAKALNMNRSTVSHYLNGRNLSWRSIEVARIITEMCPRDFLLLTHSLTQNTEMTRTIIRTCQKQRFQGKVRNSCIGCGLCVDTCLMKAISLRDLKAHIESEWCCGCLICVEMCPTDSIEIKEVELDGNNRSN
;
A
#
# COMPACT_ATOMS: atom_id res chain seq x y z
N MET A 1 2.26 14.13 18.44
CA MET A 1 1.11 13.24 18.16
C MET A 1 1.26 12.38 16.90
N PRO A 2 1.63 12.92 15.71
CA PRO A 2 1.70 12.11 14.48
C PRO A 2 2.65 10.91 14.53
N LYS A 3 3.84 11.08 15.15
CA LYS A 3 4.84 10.01 15.32
C LYS A 3 4.30 8.77 16.04
N HIS A 4 3.36 8.94 16.99
CA HIS A 4 2.78 7.81 17.71
C HIS A 4 1.79 7.01 16.87
N ILE A 5 1.04 7.68 15.98
CA ILE A 5 0.15 7.00 15.02
C ILE A 5 0.99 6.19 14.02
N VAL A 6 2.11 6.76 13.54
CA VAL A 6 3.07 6.04 12.70
C VAL A 6 3.62 4.79 13.40
N SER A 7 3.92 4.87 14.70
CA SER A 7 4.29 3.68 15.48
C SER A 7 3.19 2.61 15.50
N GLY A 8 1.92 3.01 15.60
CA GLY A 8 0.77 2.09 15.49
C GLY A 8 0.68 1.42 14.12
N LEU A 9 0.79 2.19 13.03
CA LEU A 9 0.78 1.65 11.65
C LEU A 9 1.95 0.67 11.42
N LYS A 10 3.14 1.06 11.88
CA LYS A 10 4.33 0.21 11.83
C LYS A 10 4.17 -1.08 12.65
N TYR A 11 3.51 -1.01 13.80
CA TYR A 11 3.23 -2.19 14.62
C TYR A 11 2.30 -3.16 13.88
N ILE A 12 1.17 -2.68 13.33
CA ILE A 12 0.23 -3.51 12.57
C ILE A 12 0.96 -4.17 11.37
N ALA A 13 1.74 -3.38 10.62
CA ALA A 13 2.52 -3.91 9.51
C ALA A 13 3.57 -4.94 9.95
N ALA A 14 4.28 -4.71 11.05
CA ALA A 14 5.26 -5.65 11.58
C ALA A 14 4.60 -7.00 11.98
N VAL A 15 3.43 -6.95 12.61
CA VAL A 15 2.66 -8.16 12.95
C VAL A 15 2.25 -8.93 11.68
N ASN A 16 1.76 -8.24 10.65
CA ASN A 16 1.37 -8.87 9.39
C ASN A 16 2.57 -9.47 8.63
N LEU A 17 3.69 -8.75 8.54
CA LEU A 17 4.92 -9.27 7.94
C LEU A 17 5.46 -10.50 8.69
N THR A 18 5.31 -10.53 10.02
CA THR A 18 5.67 -11.72 10.82
C THR A 18 4.79 -12.91 10.44
N LYS A 19 3.48 -12.71 10.24
CA LYS A 19 2.56 -13.76 9.77
C LYS A 19 2.88 -14.24 8.36
N GLN A 20 3.49 -13.39 7.53
CA GLN A 20 3.98 -13.73 6.18
C GLN A 20 5.35 -14.44 6.20
N GLY A 21 5.93 -14.68 7.38
CA GLY A 21 7.18 -15.44 7.54
C GLY A 21 8.45 -14.59 7.50
N HIS A 22 8.35 -13.25 7.47
CA HIS A 22 9.54 -12.39 7.46
C HIS A 22 10.26 -12.37 8.81
N SER A 23 11.58 -12.36 8.75
CA SER A 23 12.45 -12.19 9.92
C SER A 23 12.41 -10.76 10.46
N GLN A 24 12.76 -10.59 11.75
CA GLN A 24 12.84 -9.26 12.37
C GLN A 24 13.81 -8.30 11.64
N ARG A 25 14.85 -8.83 10.97
CA ARG A 25 15.79 -8.03 10.19
C ARG A 25 15.16 -7.50 8.90
N GLU A 26 14.40 -8.33 8.21
CA GLU A 26 13.67 -7.94 6.99
C GLU A 26 12.57 -6.93 7.33
N ILE A 27 11.81 -7.15 8.40
CA ILE A 27 10.78 -6.22 8.89
C ILE A 27 11.40 -4.86 9.23
N ALA A 28 12.54 -4.85 9.93
CA ALA A 28 13.25 -3.63 10.29
C ALA A 28 13.63 -2.81 9.05
N LYS A 29 14.17 -3.47 8.02
CA LYS A 29 14.51 -2.86 6.74
C LYS A 29 13.26 -2.31 6.04
N ALA A 30 12.21 -3.12 5.93
CA ALA A 30 10.98 -2.76 5.22
C ALA A 30 10.23 -1.58 5.86
N LEU A 31 10.25 -1.47 7.19
CA LEU A 31 9.53 -0.42 7.94
C LEU A 31 10.43 0.73 8.40
N ASN A 32 11.65 0.81 7.85
CA ASN A 32 12.66 1.82 8.16
C ASN A 32 12.78 2.06 9.69
N MET A 33 13.17 1.00 10.40
CA MET A 33 13.35 1.03 11.87
C MET A 33 14.45 0.08 12.33
N ASN A 34 14.86 0.20 13.59
CA ASN A 34 15.83 -0.71 14.18
C ASN A 34 15.21 -2.08 14.48
N ARG A 35 16.02 -3.15 14.38
CA ARG A 35 15.60 -4.52 14.75
C ARG A 35 15.17 -4.63 16.21
N SER A 36 15.75 -3.85 17.12
CA SER A 36 15.31 -3.75 18.52
C SER A 36 13.89 -3.18 18.63
N THR A 37 13.53 -2.17 17.84
CA THR A 37 12.18 -1.61 17.78
C THR A 37 11.17 -2.67 17.33
N VAL A 38 11.48 -3.46 16.30
CA VAL A 38 10.63 -4.59 15.87
C VAL A 38 10.45 -5.58 17.02
N SER A 39 11.54 -5.94 17.72
CA SER A 39 11.45 -6.83 18.88
C SER A 39 10.56 -6.25 19.98
N HIS A 40 10.67 -4.96 20.30
CA HIS A 40 9.80 -4.32 21.29
C HIS A 40 8.33 -4.39 20.89
N TYR A 41 8.03 -4.10 19.62
CA TYR A 41 6.68 -4.17 19.07
C TYR A 41 6.07 -5.56 19.22
N LEU A 42 6.79 -6.60 18.81
CA LEU A 42 6.31 -7.99 18.88
C LEU A 42 6.16 -8.51 20.31
N ASN A 43 6.86 -7.91 21.27
CA ASN A 43 6.74 -8.21 22.71
C ASN A 43 5.79 -7.27 23.46
N GLY A 44 5.00 -6.44 22.75
CA GLY A 44 4.01 -5.53 23.37
C GLY A 44 4.60 -4.36 24.14
N ARG A 45 5.86 -3.97 23.87
CA ARG A 45 6.54 -2.83 24.53
C ARG A 45 6.55 -1.59 23.63
N ASN A 46 6.69 -0.42 24.25
CA ASN A 46 6.83 0.89 23.57
C ASN A 46 5.65 1.24 22.64
N LEU A 47 4.43 0.83 23.03
CA LEU A 47 3.21 1.06 22.27
C LEU A 47 2.13 1.68 23.15
N SER A 48 1.30 2.52 22.53
CA SER A 48 0.09 3.08 23.14
C SER A 48 -1.13 2.45 22.48
N TRP A 49 -2.03 1.89 23.28
CA TRP A 49 -3.28 1.30 22.79
C TRP A 49 -4.10 2.28 21.97
N ARG A 50 -4.19 3.55 22.38
CA ARG A 50 -4.91 4.59 21.63
C ARG A 50 -4.29 4.82 20.24
N SER A 51 -2.97 4.78 20.14
CA SER A 51 -2.28 4.93 18.85
C SER A 51 -2.50 3.74 17.93
N ILE A 52 -2.55 2.52 18.49
CA ILE A 52 -2.88 1.31 17.73
C ILE A 52 -4.33 1.38 17.23
N GLU A 53 -5.25 1.82 18.08
CA GLU A 53 -6.67 1.96 17.73
C GLU A 53 -6.87 2.92 16.56
N VAL A 54 -6.24 4.09 16.59
CA VAL A 54 -6.27 5.05 15.47
C VAL A 54 -5.64 4.44 14.21
N ALA A 55 -4.51 3.76 14.35
CA ALA A 55 -3.86 3.10 13.21
C ALA A 55 -4.74 1.99 12.60
N ARG A 56 -5.49 1.25 13.41
CA ARG A 56 -6.44 0.21 12.96
C ARG A 56 -7.56 0.83 12.13
N ILE A 57 -8.16 1.92 12.61
CA ILE A 57 -9.18 2.68 11.87
C ILE A 57 -8.62 3.13 10.51
N ILE A 58 -7.39 3.67 10.48
CA ILE A 58 -6.74 4.09 9.23
C ILE A 58 -6.59 2.91 8.25
N THR A 59 -6.23 1.71 8.72
CA THR A 59 -6.11 0.51 7.84
C THR A 59 -7.44 -0.04 7.34
N GLU A 60 -8.56 0.36 7.96
CA GLU A 60 -9.92 -0.06 7.59
C GLU A 60 -10.62 0.97 6.67
N MET A 61 -9.98 2.11 6.40
CA MET A 61 -10.50 3.14 5.49
C MET A 61 -10.53 2.68 4.02
N CYS A 62 -11.20 3.46 3.17
CA CYS A 62 -11.13 3.25 1.74
C CYS A 62 -9.67 3.35 1.24
N PRO A 63 -9.30 2.69 0.13
CA PRO A 63 -7.89 2.63 -0.27
C PRO A 63 -7.24 3.99 -0.53
N ARG A 64 -8.01 4.98 -1.00
CA ARG A 64 -7.54 6.35 -1.21
C ARG A 64 -7.15 7.01 0.11
N ASP A 65 -8.03 7.01 1.10
CA ASP A 65 -7.78 7.66 2.38
C ASP A 65 -6.68 6.93 3.16
N PHE A 66 -6.68 5.60 3.13
CA PHE A 66 -5.62 4.81 3.74
C PHE A 66 -4.25 5.17 3.15
N LEU A 67 -4.15 5.26 1.82
CA LEU A 67 -2.93 5.66 1.12
C LEU A 67 -2.48 7.08 1.49
N LEU A 68 -3.38 8.06 1.35
CA LEU A 68 -3.03 9.48 1.52
C LEU A 68 -2.70 9.83 2.98
N LEU A 69 -3.47 9.32 3.94
CA LEU A 69 -3.18 9.53 5.36
C LEU A 69 -1.88 8.84 5.77
N THR A 70 -1.66 7.60 5.34
CA THR A 70 -0.40 6.91 5.61
C THR A 70 0.78 7.67 5.01
N HIS A 71 0.67 8.15 3.78
CA HIS A 71 1.73 8.94 3.15
C HIS A 71 2.00 10.24 3.91
N SER A 72 0.95 10.99 4.27
CA SER A 72 1.05 12.23 5.02
C SER A 72 1.69 12.05 6.40
N LEU A 73 1.31 10.98 7.11
CA LEU A 73 1.85 10.66 8.44
C LEU A 73 3.30 10.20 8.38
N THR A 74 3.66 9.41 7.36
CA THR A 74 4.99 8.78 7.27
C THR A 74 6.02 9.66 6.55
N GLN A 75 5.57 10.53 5.64
CA GLN A 75 6.42 11.32 4.73
C GLN A 75 7.51 10.49 4.04
N ASN A 76 7.23 9.20 3.79
CA ASN A 76 8.17 8.27 3.20
C ASN A 76 7.44 7.29 2.29
N THR A 77 7.66 7.42 0.98
CA THR A 77 6.95 6.66 -0.05
C THR A 77 7.24 5.16 0.03
N GLU A 78 8.48 4.74 0.27
CA GLU A 78 8.86 3.33 0.37
C GLU A 78 8.09 2.65 1.51
N MET A 79 8.15 3.26 2.69
CA MET A 79 7.49 2.77 3.89
C MET A 79 5.96 2.83 3.77
N THR A 80 5.42 3.87 3.13
CA THR A 80 3.99 3.95 2.80
C THR A 80 3.59 2.73 2.00
N ARG A 81 4.29 2.44 0.89
CA ARG A 81 3.98 1.31 0.01
C ARG A 81 4.03 -0.01 0.75
N THR A 82 5.03 -0.23 1.60
CA THR A 82 5.11 -1.40 2.47
C THR A 82 3.88 -1.51 3.37
N ILE A 83 3.53 -0.45 4.11
CA ILE A 83 2.37 -0.47 5.03
C ILE A 83 1.08 -0.76 4.27
N ILE A 84 0.85 -0.11 3.13
CA ILE A 84 -0.34 -0.33 2.30
C ILE A 84 -0.41 -1.79 1.84
N ARG A 85 0.63 -2.31 1.19
CA ARG A 85 0.64 -3.71 0.69
C ARG A 85 0.48 -4.75 1.80
N THR A 86 1.06 -4.48 2.96
CA THR A 86 1.05 -5.41 4.09
C THR A 86 -0.28 -5.41 4.85
N CYS A 87 -0.98 -4.27 4.91
CA CYS A 87 -2.20 -4.14 5.72
C CYS A 87 -3.50 -4.20 4.90
N GLN A 88 -3.43 -3.91 3.61
CA GLN A 88 -4.56 -3.98 2.71
C GLN A 88 -5.02 -5.43 2.52
N LYS A 89 -6.35 -5.63 2.51
CA LYS A 89 -6.97 -6.95 2.35
C LYS A 89 -7.51 -7.20 0.95
N GLN A 90 -7.87 -6.12 0.26
CA GLN A 90 -8.44 -6.13 -1.09
C GLN A 90 -7.35 -6.28 -2.15
N ARG A 91 -7.71 -6.84 -3.30
CA ARG A 91 -6.88 -6.81 -4.52
C ARG A 91 -7.63 -6.14 -5.64
N PHE A 92 -6.87 -5.52 -6.55
CA PHE A 92 -7.44 -4.76 -7.64
C PHE A 92 -6.78 -5.13 -8.96
N GLN A 93 -7.60 -5.23 -10.01
CA GLN A 93 -7.15 -5.39 -11.38
C GLN A 93 -7.32 -4.07 -12.12
N GLY A 94 -6.24 -3.60 -12.76
CA GLY A 94 -6.27 -2.44 -13.65
C GLY A 94 -6.36 -2.85 -15.11
N LYS A 95 -7.12 -2.09 -15.91
CA LYS A 95 -7.20 -2.21 -17.36
C LYS A 95 -7.06 -0.83 -18.00
N VAL A 96 -6.32 -0.78 -19.12
CA VAL A 96 -6.14 0.45 -19.91
C VAL A 96 -6.76 0.25 -21.29
N ARG A 97 -7.61 1.19 -21.69
CA ARG A 97 -8.32 1.19 -22.98
C ARG A 97 -7.45 1.74 -24.10
N ASN A 98 -7.85 1.46 -25.34
CA ASN A 98 -7.17 1.96 -26.53
C ASN A 98 -7.21 3.47 -26.71
N SER A 99 -8.13 4.17 -26.02
CA SER A 99 -8.16 5.64 -25.98
C SER A 99 -6.97 6.27 -25.24
N CYS A 100 -6.11 5.47 -24.60
CA CYS A 100 -4.92 5.97 -23.91
C CYS A 100 -3.96 6.63 -24.90
N ILE A 101 -3.63 7.89 -24.64
CA ILE A 101 -2.70 8.71 -25.44
C ILE A 101 -1.27 8.74 -24.90
N GLY A 102 -0.96 7.94 -23.87
CA GLY A 102 0.42 7.83 -23.36
C GLY A 102 0.96 9.05 -22.62
N CYS A 103 0.10 9.96 -22.13
CA CYS A 103 0.53 11.24 -21.54
C CYS A 103 1.33 11.15 -20.23
N GLY A 104 1.32 10.01 -19.54
CA GLY A 104 2.14 9.79 -18.34
C GLY A 104 1.58 10.31 -17.01
N LEU A 105 0.51 11.13 -16.98
CA LEU A 105 -0.05 11.69 -15.73
C LEU A 105 -0.38 10.63 -14.66
N CYS A 106 -0.89 9.47 -15.09
CA CYS A 106 -1.17 8.34 -14.19
C CYS A 106 0.10 7.71 -13.58
N VAL A 107 1.23 7.75 -14.28
CA VAL A 107 2.53 7.28 -13.77
C VAL A 107 3.01 8.22 -12.67
N ASP A 108 2.99 9.52 -12.92
CA ASP A 108 3.50 10.54 -11.99
C ASP A 108 2.70 10.60 -10.69
N THR A 109 1.38 10.38 -10.77
CA THR A 109 0.48 10.45 -9.62
C THR A 109 0.42 9.15 -8.80
N CYS A 110 0.93 8.03 -9.31
CA CYS A 110 0.81 6.74 -8.64
C CYS A 110 1.82 6.60 -7.48
N LEU A 111 1.41 6.92 -6.24
CA LEU A 111 2.22 6.72 -5.03
C LEU A 111 2.65 5.26 -4.82
N MET A 112 1.90 4.30 -5.35
CA MET A 112 2.24 2.88 -5.30
C MET A 112 3.25 2.44 -6.38
N LYS A 113 3.61 3.34 -7.30
CA LYS A 113 4.43 3.06 -8.50
C LYS A 113 4.00 1.79 -9.23
N ALA A 114 2.68 1.61 -9.36
CA ALA A 114 2.06 0.46 -10.01
C ALA A 114 1.86 0.67 -11.52
N ILE A 115 2.24 1.83 -12.06
CA ILE A 115 1.97 2.21 -13.44
C ILE A 115 3.28 2.56 -14.13
N SER A 116 3.47 2.08 -15.37
CA SER A 116 4.57 2.43 -16.26
C SER A 116 4.03 2.74 -17.66
N LEU A 117 4.85 3.35 -18.52
CA LEU A 117 4.54 3.48 -19.94
C LEU A 117 5.26 2.37 -20.73
N ARG A 118 4.52 1.67 -21.59
CA ARG A 118 5.03 0.71 -22.57
C ARG A 118 4.35 0.97 -23.90
N ASP A 119 5.10 1.08 -24.99
CA ASP A 119 4.58 1.34 -26.33
C ASP A 119 3.59 2.52 -26.39
N LEU A 120 3.95 3.63 -25.73
CA LEU A 120 3.14 4.84 -25.61
C LEU A 120 1.75 4.63 -24.96
N LYS A 121 1.57 3.57 -24.17
CA LYS A 121 0.37 3.34 -23.37
C LYS A 121 0.70 3.07 -21.91
N ALA A 122 -0.22 3.45 -21.03
CA ALA A 122 -0.12 3.09 -19.63
C ALA A 122 -0.28 1.58 -19.45
N HIS A 123 0.55 1.00 -18.58
CA HIS A 123 0.50 -0.39 -18.17
C HIS A 123 0.44 -0.45 -16.64
N ILE A 124 -0.54 -1.19 -16.10
CA ILE A 124 -0.82 -1.26 -14.67
C ILE A 124 -0.41 -2.64 -14.13
N GLU A 125 0.61 -2.66 -13.29
CA GLU A 125 1.03 -3.82 -12.53
C GLU A 125 0.07 -4.02 -11.34
N SER A 126 -0.95 -4.85 -11.56
CA SER A 126 -2.09 -5.00 -10.64
C SER A 126 -1.68 -5.53 -9.26
N GLU A 127 -0.57 -6.28 -9.17
CA GLU A 127 0.03 -6.73 -7.91
C GLU A 127 0.44 -5.57 -6.97
N TRP A 128 0.72 -4.39 -7.53
CA TRP A 128 1.15 -3.20 -6.82
C TRP A 128 0.03 -2.17 -6.66
N CYS A 129 -1.08 -2.35 -7.37
CA CYS A 129 -2.21 -1.45 -7.33
C CYS A 129 -2.97 -1.60 -6.01
N CYS A 130 -3.10 -0.50 -5.26
CA CYS A 130 -3.93 -0.47 -4.05
C CYS A 130 -5.39 -0.07 -4.32
N GLY A 131 -5.76 0.28 -5.56
CA GLY A 131 -7.14 0.69 -5.86
C GLY A 131 -7.55 2.07 -5.36
N CYS A 132 -6.61 3.03 -5.22
CA CYS A 132 -6.93 4.39 -4.76
C CYS A 132 -7.67 5.28 -5.78
N LEU A 133 -7.75 4.83 -7.04
CA LEU A 133 -8.46 5.49 -8.16
C LEU A 133 -7.95 6.88 -8.57
N ILE A 134 -6.85 7.39 -8.01
CA ILE A 134 -6.27 8.69 -8.38
C ILE A 134 -5.92 8.74 -9.87
N CYS A 135 -5.38 7.64 -10.42
CA CYS A 135 -5.04 7.55 -11.83
C CYS A 135 -6.26 7.59 -12.76
N VAL A 136 -7.42 7.11 -12.29
CA VAL A 136 -8.68 7.16 -13.06
C VAL A 136 -9.14 8.60 -13.18
N GLU A 137 -9.18 9.32 -12.05
CA GLU A 137 -9.61 10.72 -11.97
C GLU A 137 -8.73 11.68 -12.80
N MET A 138 -7.42 11.43 -12.83
CA MET A 138 -6.46 12.29 -13.54
C MET A 138 -6.31 11.95 -15.03
N CYS A 139 -6.99 10.90 -15.53
CA CYS A 139 -6.84 10.48 -16.92
C CYS A 139 -7.69 11.38 -17.84
N PRO A 140 -7.11 12.17 -18.74
CA PRO A 140 -7.88 13.11 -19.58
C PRO A 140 -8.74 12.42 -20.66
N THR A 141 -8.58 11.11 -20.83
CA THR A 141 -9.24 10.30 -21.87
C THR A 141 -10.07 9.15 -21.30
N ASP A 142 -10.31 9.15 -19.97
CA ASP A 142 -11.06 8.12 -19.24
C ASP A 142 -10.64 6.69 -19.62
N SER A 143 -9.34 6.49 -19.82
CA SER A 143 -8.80 5.25 -20.38
C SER A 143 -8.49 4.19 -19.32
N ILE A 144 -8.58 4.52 -18.03
CA ILE A 144 -8.18 3.65 -16.93
C ILE A 144 -9.40 3.14 -16.19
N GLU A 145 -9.48 1.82 -16.01
CA GLU A 145 -10.52 1.15 -15.24
C GLU A 145 -9.86 0.28 -14.18
N ILE A 146 -10.30 0.41 -12.93
CA ILE A 146 -9.81 -0.38 -11.79
C ILE A 146 -11.01 -1.10 -11.17
N LYS A 147 -10.88 -2.41 -10.94
CA LYS A 147 -11.91 -3.23 -10.28
C LYS A 147 -11.31 -3.99 -9.12
N GLU A 148 -12.06 -4.08 -8.03
CA GLU A 148 -11.75 -5.03 -6.96
C GLU A 148 -11.98 -6.45 -7.47
N VAL A 149 -11.10 -7.38 -7.11
CA VAL A 149 -11.18 -8.79 -7.49
C VAL A 149 -11.10 -9.68 -6.25
N GLU A 150 -11.92 -10.71 -6.23
CA GLU A 150 -11.88 -11.73 -5.18
C GLU A 150 -10.65 -12.63 -5.37
N LEU A 151 -10.12 -13.15 -4.26
CA LEU A 151 -9.07 -14.14 -4.31
C LEU A 151 -9.69 -15.49 -4.61
N ASP A 152 -9.81 -15.83 -5.89
CA ASP A 152 -10.12 -17.19 -6.28
C ASP A 152 -8.99 -18.08 -5.74
N GLY A 153 -9.30 -18.88 -4.72
CA GLY A 153 -8.38 -19.82 -4.08
C GLY A 153 -7.97 -21.00 -4.96
N ASN A 154 -7.99 -20.85 -6.29
CA ASN A 154 -7.84 -21.95 -7.23
C ASN A 154 -7.05 -21.61 -8.50
N ASN A 155 -5.88 -20.99 -8.35
CA ASN A 155 -4.86 -21.02 -9.40
C ASN A 155 -3.53 -21.57 -8.88
N ARG A 156 -3.54 -22.87 -8.61
CA ARG A 156 -2.38 -23.77 -8.70
C ARG A 156 -2.58 -24.72 -9.89
N SER A 157 -2.62 -24.19 -11.10
CA SER A 157 -2.53 -24.94 -12.36
C SER A 157 -2.10 -23.91 -13.41
N ASN A 158 -0.90 -23.92 -13.98
CA ASN A 158 -0.22 -25.01 -14.67
C ASN A 158 1.30 -24.80 -14.59
#